data_AF-A0A6N9GDQ9-F1
#
_entry.id   AF-A0A6N9GDQ9-F1
#
_cell.length_a   1.000
_cell.length_b   1.000
_cell.length_c   1.000
_cell.angle_alpha   90.00
_cell.angle_beta   90.00
_cell.angle_gamma   90.00
#
_symmetry.space_group_name_H-M   'P 1'
#
loop_
_entity.id
_entity.type
_entity.pdbx_description
1 polymer ?
#
loop_
_entity_poly.entity_id
_entity_poly.type
_entity_poly.pdbx_seq_one_letter_code
_entity_poly.pdbx_strand_id
1 'polypeptide(L)'
;MNRAPCFSTFSIVALDPDTGDLGVATQSKYLAVGSVVPWARFNAGAIATQAWANASFGPRGLDLLEQDVGAIDTLERLIESDAGRQSRQVGVVDLDGTAAAFTGEECQEWAGHVTGGG
;
A
#
# COMPACT_ATOMS: atom_id res chain seq x y z
N MET A 1 -32.59 11.07 -0.69
CA MET A 1 -31.71 10.70 0.43
C MET A 1 -30.42 11.49 0.30
N ASN A 2 -30.13 12.37 1.25
CA ASN A 2 -28.92 13.17 1.26
C ASN A 2 -27.79 12.23 1.72
N ARG A 3 -27.01 11.65 0.80
CA ARG A 3 -25.82 10.88 1.18
C ARG A 3 -24.84 11.88 1.79
N ALA A 4 -24.56 11.73 3.09
CA ALA A 4 -23.40 12.38 3.68
C ALA A 4 -22.16 12.04 2.83
N PRO A 5 -21.22 12.97 2.62
CA PRO A 5 -20.04 12.69 1.81
C PRO A 5 -19.28 11.49 2.38
N CYS A 6 -19.11 10.45 1.56
CA CYS A 6 -18.29 9.30 1.91
C CYS A 6 -16.82 9.72 1.83
N PHE A 7 -16.10 9.62 2.95
CA PHE A 7 -14.67 9.97 2.98
C PHE A 7 -13.85 8.75 2.57
N SER A 8 -13.39 8.76 1.34
CA SER A 8 -12.62 7.67 0.76
C SER A 8 -11.15 8.05 0.60
N THR A 9 -10.32 7.03 0.61
CA THR A 9 -8.93 7.11 0.13
C THR A 9 -8.78 6.04 -0.94
N PHE A 10 -8.14 6.38 -2.04
CA PHE A 10 -7.72 5.40 -3.04
C PHE A 10 -6.27 5.66 -3.40
N SER A 11 -5.54 4.58 -3.61
CA SER A 11 -4.13 4.60 -4.00
C SER A 11 -3.87 3.57 -5.07
N ILE A 12 -2.85 3.79 -5.88
CA ILE A 12 -2.30 2.82 -6.81
C ILE A 12 -0.79 2.75 -6.60
N VAL A 13 -0.25 1.54 -6.67
CA VAL A 13 1.18 1.23 -6.64
C VAL A 13 1.45 0.41 -7.89
N ALA A 14 2.46 0.77 -8.67
CA ALA A 14 2.77 0.10 -9.93
C ALA A 14 4.26 0.15 -10.26
N LEU A 15 4.68 -0.84 -11.05
CA LEU A 15 5.95 -0.88 -11.77
C LEU A 15 5.61 -0.78 -13.26
N ASP A 16 6.31 0.05 -14.01
CA ASP A 16 6.32 0.02 -15.48
C ASP A 16 7.36 -1.02 -15.95
N PRO A 17 6.95 -2.14 -16.58
CA PRO A 17 7.88 -3.19 -16.98
C PRO A 17 8.83 -2.78 -18.13
N ASP A 18 8.48 -1.76 -18.91
CA ASP A 18 9.30 -1.32 -20.04
C ASP A 18 10.47 -0.43 -19.57
N THR A 19 10.26 0.34 -18.49
CA THR A 19 11.24 1.30 -17.97
C THR A 19 11.86 0.88 -16.63
N GLY A 20 11.19 0.02 -15.87
CA GLY A 20 11.53 -0.31 -14.49
C GLY A 20 11.11 0.78 -13.48
N ASP A 21 10.34 1.79 -13.91
CA ASP A 21 9.93 2.89 -13.05
C ASP A 21 8.87 2.44 -12.04
N LEU A 22 9.05 2.84 -10.78
CA LEU A 22 8.12 2.60 -9.69
C LEU A 22 7.30 3.86 -9.39
N GLY A 23 5.99 3.70 -9.25
CA GLY A 23 5.07 4.81 -8.99
C GLY A 23 4.09 4.51 -7.89
N VAL A 24 3.78 5.53 -7.08
CA VAL A 24 2.63 5.53 -6.17
C VAL A 24 1.84 6.81 -6.35
N ALA A 25 0.52 6.69 -6.50
CA ALA A 25 -0.39 7.82 -6.47
C ALA A 25 -1.45 7.60 -5.39
N THR A 26 -1.93 8.69 -4.78
CA THR A 26 -2.95 8.62 -3.72
C THR A 26 -3.87 9.84 -3.81
N GLN A 27 -5.16 9.60 -3.59
CA GLN A 27 -6.16 10.63 -3.35
C GLN A 27 -6.79 10.39 -1.98
N SER A 28 -6.98 11.45 -1.21
CA SER A 28 -7.70 11.41 0.06
C SER A 28 -8.25 12.78 0.43
N LYS A 29 -9.27 12.79 1.31
CA LYS A 29 -9.64 13.99 2.08
C LYS A 29 -8.59 14.33 3.15
N TYR A 30 -7.81 13.35 3.60
CA TYR A 30 -6.81 13.55 4.65
C TYR A 30 -5.75 14.57 4.20
N LEU A 31 -5.47 15.56 5.06
CA LEU A 31 -4.51 16.61 4.75
C LEU A 31 -3.10 16.03 4.72
N ALA A 32 -2.31 16.41 3.72
CA ALA A 32 -0.93 15.94 3.54
C ALA A 32 -0.79 14.40 3.46
N VAL A 33 -1.77 13.72 2.83
CA VAL A 33 -1.76 12.26 2.63
C VAL A 33 -0.47 11.72 2.03
N GLY A 34 0.21 12.53 1.20
CA GLY A 34 1.50 12.19 0.60
C GLY A 34 2.64 11.94 1.60
N SER A 35 2.50 12.34 2.86
CA SER A 35 3.48 12.06 3.91
C SER A 35 3.26 10.72 4.64
N VAL A 36 2.14 10.06 4.37
CA VAL A 36 1.70 8.86 5.11
C VAL A 36 1.54 7.66 4.20
N VAL A 37 0.84 7.85 3.07
CA VAL A 37 0.41 6.74 2.22
C VAL A 37 1.48 6.31 1.23
N PRO A 38 2.02 7.18 0.35
CA PRO A 38 2.88 6.74 -0.73
C PRO A 38 4.35 6.63 -0.30
N TRP A 39 4.94 5.47 -0.59
CA TRP A 39 6.35 5.20 -0.37
C TRP A 39 6.92 4.51 -1.60
N ALA A 40 8.07 4.98 -2.08
CA ALA A 40 8.82 4.32 -3.14
C ALA A 40 10.31 4.52 -2.89
N ARG A 41 11.11 3.52 -3.23
CA ARG A 41 12.58 3.60 -3.18
C ARG A 41 13.14 2.95 -4.44
N PHE A 42 14.07 3.67 -5.06
CA PHE A 42 14.80 3.19 -6.22
C PHE A 42 15.47 1.83 -5.90
N ASN A 43 15.38 0.87 -6.82
CA ASN A 43 15.90 -0.49 -6.66
C ASN A 43 15.41 -1.23 -5.39
N ALA A 44 14.21 -0.94 -4.92
CA ALA A 44 13.58 -1.75 -3.87
C ALA A 44 12.13 -2.09 -4.24
N GLY A 45 11.28 -1.08 -4.40
CA GLY A 45 9.86 -1.27 -4.65
C GLY A 45 9.02 -0.09 -4.22
N ALA A 46 7.72 -0.32 -4.16
CA ALA A 46 6.74 0.71 -3.83
C ALA A 46 5.63 0.17 -2.93
N ILE A 47 5.14 1.02 -2.02
CA ILE A 47 4.16 0.67 -0.98
C ILE A 47 3.17 1.81 -0.82
N ALA A 48 1.88 1.46 -0.70
CA ALA A 48 0.83 2.34 -0.22
C ALA A 48 0.25 1.78 1.09
N THR A 49 0.31 2.54 2.18
CA THR A 49 -0.29 2.17 3.48
C THR A 49 -1.41 3.16 3.84
N GLN A 50 -2.66 2.67 3.95
CA GLN A 50 -3.85 3.51 4.11
C GLN A 50 -4.87 2.92 5.10
N ALA A 51 -6.11 3.43 5.05
CA ALA A 51 -7.14 3.26 6.08
C ALA A 51 -6.67 3.83 7.43
N TRP A 52 -6.68 3.06 8.51
CA TRP A 52 -6.00 3.44 9.75
C TRP A 52 -4.49 3.24 9.55
N ALA A 53 -3.88 4.08 8.72
CA ALA A 53 -2.54 3.88 8.18
C ALA A 53 -1.48 3.70 9.28
N ASN A 54 -0.58 2.76 9.06
CA ASN A 54 0.64 2.61 9.84
C ASN A 54 1.82 3.10 8.99
N ALA A 55 2.25 4.35 9.21
CA ALA A 55 3.31 4.99 8.42
C ALA A 55 4.65 4.22 8.50
N SER A 56 4.87 3.41 9.55
CA SER A 56 6.09 2.59 9.66
C SER A 56 6.17 1.49 8.59
N PHE A 57 5.04 1.09 7.99
CA PHE A 57 5.02 0.07 6.94
C PHE A 57 5.78 0.49 5.69
N GLY A 58 5.79 1.80 5.38
CA GLY A 58 6.51 2.34 4.23
C GLY A 58 8.01 2.05 4.33
N PRO A 59 8.74 2.67 5.27
CA PRO A 59 10.18 2.45 5.43
C PRO A 59 10.53 0.98 5.68
N ARG A 60 9.82 0.30 6.61
CA ARG A 60 10.12 -1.10 6.95
C ARG A 60 9.90 -2.06 5.79
N GLY A 61 8.84 -1.84 5.01
CA GLY A 61 8.57 -2.66 3.83
C GLY A 61 9.58 -2.42 2.72
N LEU A 62 9.95 -1.15 2.48
CA LEU A 62 11.02 -0.84 1.52
C LEU A 62 12.36 -1.45 1.92
N ASP A 63 12.69 -1.50 3.22
CA ASP A 63 13.89 -2.17 3.70
C ASP A 63 13.87 -3.68 3.44
N LEU A 64 12.69 -4.33 3.49
CA LEU A 64 12.52 -5.75 3.15
C LEU A 64 12.63 -5.99 1.65
N LEU A 65 12.02 -5.12 0.85
CA LEU A 65 12.06 -5.21 -0.61
C LEU A 65 13.49 -4.99 -1.15
N GLU A 66 14.26 -4.09 -0.56
CA GLU A 66 15.69 -3.89 -0.89
C GLU A 66 16.55 -5.13 -0.55
N GLN A 67 16.05 -6.04 0.29
CA GLN A 67 16.67 -7.33 0.61
C GLN A 67 16.11 -8.50 -0.22
N ASP A 68 15.42 -8.21 -1.33
CA ASP A 68 14.83 -9.20 -2.24
C ASP A 68 13.82 -10.16 -1.56
N VAL A 69 13.14 -9.71 -0.50
CA VAL A 69 12.13 -10.54 0.21
C VAL A 69 10.88 -10.77 -0.65
N GLY A 70 10.63 -9.93 -1.66
CA GLY A 70 9.44 -10.01 -2.52
C GLY A 70 8.18 -9.40 -1.89
N ALA A 71 7.21 -9.00 -2.72
CA ALA A 71 6.04 -8.24 -2.30
C ALA A 71 5.09 -9.02 -1.36
N ILE A 72 4.87 -10.30 -1.63
CA ILE A 72 3.97 -11.17 -0.85
C ILE A 72 4.51 -11.35 0.58
N ASP A 73 5.74 -11.86 0.71
CA ASP A 73 6.38 -12.10 2.02
C ASP A 73 6.58 -10.78 2.78
N THR A 74 6.91 -9.69 2.09
CA THR A 74 7.02 -8.36 2.72
C THR A 74 5.69 -7.95 3.33
N LEU A 75 4.60 -8.07 2.58
CA LEU A 75 3.27 -7.75 3.07
C LEU A 75 2.88 -8.62 4.27
N GLU A 76 3.08 -9.94 4.19
CA GLU A 76 2.79 -10.88 5.28
C GLU A 76 3.54 -10.48 6.56
N ARG A 77 4.85 -10.24 6.48
CA ARG A 77 5.68 -9.82 7.63
C ARG A 77 5.20 -8.51 8.25
N LEU A 78 4.80 -7.53 7.44
CA LEU A 78 4.27 -6.27 7.93
C LEU A 78 2.96 -6.48 8.69
N ILE A 79 2.02 -7.24 8.10
CA ILE A 79 0.69 -7.51 8.63
C ILE A 79 0.74 -8.37 9.90
N GLU A 80 1.55 -9.41 9.93
CA GLU A 80 1.72 -10.27 11.12
C GLU A 80 2.33 -9.53 12.30
N SER A 81 3.16 -8.52 12.04
CA SER A 81 3.78 -7.70 13.08
C SER A 81 2.86 -6.63 13.68
N ASP A 82 1.66 -6.42 13.14
CA ASP A 82 0.74 -5.36 13.55
C ASP A 82 -0.54 -5.93 14.20
N ALA A 83 -0.65 -5.80 15.52
CA ALA A 83 -1.85 -6.22 16.26
C ALA A 83 -3.13 -5.49 15.79
N GLY A 84 -3.00 -4.29 15.23
CA GLY A 84 -4.11 -3.51 14.65
C GLY A 84 -4.35 -3.77 13.16
N ARG A 85 -3.79 -4.84 12.59
CA ARG A 85 -3.85 -5.16 11.16
C ARG A 85 -5.24 -5.09 10.55
N GLN A 86 -6.29 -5.47 11.29
CA GLN A 86 -7.66 -5.50 10.74
C GLN A 86 -8.20 -4.12 10.38
N SER A 87 -7.58 -3.03 10.85
CA SER A 87 -7.92 -1.66 10.47
C SER A 87 -7.04 -1.10 9.33
N ARG A 88 -6.12 -1.91 8.77
CA ARG A 88 -5.14 -1.50 7.76
C ARG A 88 -5.60 -1.86 6.36
N GLN A 89 -5.13 -1.07 5.40
CA GLN A 89 -5.14 -1.44 4.00
C GLN A 89 -3.77 -1.12 3.39
N VAL A 90 -3.18 -2.07 2.68
CA VAL A 90 -1.80 -1.98 2.18
C VAL A 90 -1.71 -2.53 0.76
N GLY A 91 -0.99 -1.86 -0.11
CA GLY A 91 -0.57 -2.38 -1.43
C GLY A 91 0.94 -2.31 -1.56
N VAL A 92 1.55 -3.32 -2.16
CA VAL A 92 3.00 -3.49 -2.33
C VAL A 92 3.28 -3.96 -3.75
N VAL A 93 4.30 -3.38 -4.38
CA VAL A 93 4.88 -3.86 -5.66
C VAL A 93 6.39 -3.97 -5.49
N ASP A 94 6.96 -5.10 -5.89
CA ASP A 94 8.41 -5.32 -5.96
C ASP A 94 8.97 -5.10 -7.38
N LEU A 95 10.29 -5.24 -7.54
CA LEU A 95 10.97 -5.03 -8.82
C LEU A 95 10.67 -6.10 -9.88
N ASP A 96 10.16 -7.27 -9.47
CA ASP A 96 9.73 -8.32 -10.39
C ASP A 96 8.33 -8.06 -10.95
N GLY A 97 7.68 -6.97 -10.52
CA GLY A 97 6.31 -6.62 -10.89
C GLY A 97 5.27 -7.43 -10.11
N THR A 98 5.67 -8.16 -9.07
CA THR A 98 4.72 -8.88 -8.22
C THR A 98 3.97 -7.87 -7.36
N ALA A 99 2.64 -7.92 -7.41
CA ALA A 99 1.77 -7.08 -6.60
C ALA A 99 1.11 -7.90 -5.49
N ALA A 100 1.15 -7.39 -4.26
CA ALA A 100 0.46 -7.95 -3.11
C ALA A 100 -0.36 -6.86 -2.41
N ALA A 101 -1.53 -7.22 -1.88
CA ALA A 101 -2.37 -6.28 -1.16
C ALA A 101 -3.14 -6.94 -0.02
N PHE A 102 -3.44 -6.15 1.01
CA PHE A 102 -4.19 -6.55 2.19
C PHE A 102 -5.29 -5.54 2.47
N THR A 103 -6.45 -6.00 2.91
CA THR A 103 -7.54 -5.17 3.42
C THR A 103 -8.12 -5.83 4.65
N GLY A 104 -7.96 -5.18 5.79
CA GLY A 104 -8.45 -5.71 7.06
C GLY A 104 -9.97 -5.58 7.19
N GLU A 105 -10.57 -6.50 7.96
CA GLU A 105 -12.02 -6.64 8.10
C GLU A 105 -12.69 -5.48 8.88
N GLU A 106 -11.91 -4.72 9.65
CA GLU A 106 -12.37 -3.56 10.43
C GLU A 106 -12.20 -2.23 9.68
N CYS A 107 -11.88 -2.28 8.37
CA CYS A 107 -11.93 -1.10 7.51
C CYS A 107 -13.37 -0.55 7.38
N GLN A 108 -13.52 0.58 6.69
CA GLN A 108 -14.85 1.17 6.43
C GLN A 108 -15.78 0.18 5.71
N GLU A 109 -17.10 0.42 5.77
CA GLU A 109 -18.15 -0.43 5.16
C GLU A 109 -17.82 -0.83 3.72
N TRP A 110 -17.22 0.07 2.95
CA TRP A 110 -16.59 -0.27 1.70
C TRP A 110 -15.07 -0.11 1.79
N ALA A 111 -14.38 -1.24 1.64
CA ALA A 111 -12.95 -1.33 1.47
C ALA A 111 -12.62 -2.56 0.61
N GLY A 112 -11.56 -2.46 -0.19
CA GLY A 112 -11.08 -3.58 -0.99
C GLY A 112 -9.82 -3.22 -1.75
N HIS A 113 -9.27 -4.21 -2.44
CA HIS A 113 -8.11 -4.06 -3.30
C HIS A 113 -8.29 -4.92 -4.56
N VAL A 114 -7.54 -4.58 -5.59
CA VAL A 114 -7.40 -5.38 -6.81
C VAL A 114 -5.90 -5.46 -7.10
N THR A 115 -5.42 -6.66 -7.41
CA THR A 115 -4.07 -6.89 -7.92
C THR A 115 -4.16 -7.39 -9.37
N GLY A 116 -3.12 -7.13 -10.15
CA GLY A 116 -3.02 -7.50 -11.55
C GLY A 116 -1.61 -7.26 -12.07
N GLY A 117 -1.36 -7.67 -13.30
CA GLY A 117 -0.10 -7.35 -13.98
C GLY A 117 -0.01 -5.85 -14.26
N GLY A 118 1.18 -5.29 -14.05
CA GLY A 118 1.60 -4.01 -14.58
C GLY A 118 1.95 -4.12 -16.06
#